data_AF-A0A9N7NSI6-F1
#
_entry.id   AF-A0A9N7NSI6-F1
#
_cell.length_a   1.000
_cell.length_b   1.000
_cell.length_c   1.000
_cell.angle_alpha   90.00
_cell.angle_beta   90.00
_cell.angle_gamma   90.00
#
_symmetry.space_group_name_H-M   'P 1'
#
loop_
_entity.id
_entity.type
_entity.pdbx_description
1 polymer ?
#
loop_
_entity_poly.entity_id
_entity_poly.type
_entity_poly.pdbx_seq_one_letter_code
_entity_poly.pdbx_strand_id
1 'polypeptide(L)'
;MVPFGNHQENSNLSAQNLAPLHTNNNPHDSNSDIDQDSCPSDCESSISEPESEQPQFRGPEDDFVTIHKGEMIYETIAKKLVSSLSSRGLDPRVESIHRNRFSSINGRARVESFGVYTRAVQTRCGGNANLTYAWFGASKNEIDMIIDYGFGLPKSGLTHGHGVHLCSINHPIESVLSTSPDENGLRHILLCRVILGKTEVICPGSQQNNPSSEEFDSGVDNIETPQKYIVWTSRMNTHILPEFLVSFRTLSSNSRGSRPNSNRMPFPTLINVLRKYLPLDAVDLIRIHHRDFRNQKITRAELVRRVRHIAGDKLLIKIMKSCERKMKTPLSSSSTSLCK
;
A
#
# COMPACT_ATOMS: atom_id res chain seq x y z
N MET A 1 -58.19 4.76 36.80
CA MET A 1 -59.17 5.56 37.59
C MET A 1 -59.26 4.95 38.98
N VAL A 2 -59.66 5.72 39.99
CA VAL A 2 -59.24 5.57 41.40
C VAL A 2 -57.78 6.04 41.60
N PRO A 3 -57.48 6.86 42.63
CA PRO A 3 -56.15 7.47 42.84
C PRO A 3 -55.46 6.92 44.12
N PHE A 4 -54.24 7.41 44.41
CA PHE A 4 -53.93 8.21 45.61
C PHE A 4 -52.44 8.60 45.55
N GLY A 5 -52.10 9.77 46.09
CA GLY A 5 -50.72 10.19 46.31
C GLY A 5 -50.62 10.95 47.62
N ASN A 6 -49.39 11.23 48.06
CA ASN A 6 -49.10 12.35 48.95
C ASN A 6 -47.61 12.74 48.86
N HIS A 7 -47.34 14.03 49.10
CA HIS A 7 -46.00 14.58 49.26
C HIS A 7 -45.46 14.30 50.68
N GLN A 8 -44.15 14.47 50.87
CA GLN A 8 -43.65 15.54 51.74
C GLN A 8 -42.18 15.85 51.41
N GLU A 9 -41.83 17.14 51.27
CA GLU A 9 -40.45 17.64 51.29
C GLU A 9 -40.13 18.28 52.66
N ASN A 10 -38.87 18.22 53.08
CA ASN A 10 -38.12 19.22 53.89
C ASN A 10 -36.69 18.66 54.10
N SER A 11 -35.57 19.38 53.93
CA SER A 11 -35.12 20.66 54.51
C SER A 11 -34.79 20.54 56.02
N ASN A 12 -33.73 21.15 56.59
CA ASN A 12 -32.73 22.09 56.06
C ASN A 12 -31.47 22.15 56.98
N LEU A 13 -30.36 22.77 56.52
CA LEU A 13 -29.20 23.40 57.24
C LEU A 13 -28.57 22.71 58.50
N SER A 14 -27.24 22.47 58.60
CA SER A 14 -26.11 23.39 58.88
C SER A 14 -26.05 23.97 60.33
N ALA A 15 -24.93 24.29 61.00
CA ALA A 15 -23.50 24.43 60.62
C ALA A 15 -22.56 24.46 61.86
N GLN A 16 -21.26 24.78 61.66
CA GLN A 16 -20.29 25.32 62.65
C GLN A 16 -19.75 24.34 63.73
N ASN A 17 -18.56 24.50 64.35
CA ASN A 17 -17.46 25.50 64.28
C ASN A 17 -16.11 24.78 64.66
N LEU A 18 -14.89 25.33 64.87
CA LEU A 18 -14.32 26.70 65.02
C LEU A 18 -12.80 26.67 64.61
N ALA A 19 -12.02 27.71 64.95
CA ALA A 19 -10.55 27.86 64.85
C ALA A 19 -10.07 28.78 66.04
N PRO A 20 -8.98 29.60 66.01
CA PRO A 20 -7.73 29.65 65.24
C PRO A 20 -6.48 29.87 66.16
N LEU A 21 -5.31 30.26 65.59
CA LEU A 21 -4.51 31.40 66.10
C LEU A 21 -3.47 31.89 65.06
N HIS A 22 -3.02 33.16 65.20
CA HIS A 22 -2.10 33.88 64.30
C HIS A 22 -1.06 34.66 65.12
N THR A 23 0.11 34.96 64.55
CA THR A 23 0.84 36.22 64.80
C THR A 23 1.85 36.51 63.67
N ASN A 24 2.12 37.79 63.40
CA ASN A 24 3.06 38.25 62.36
C ASN A 24 4.46 38.53 62.93
N ASN A 25 5.49 38.58 62.08
CA ASN A 25 6.31 39.79 61.88
C ASN A 25 7.22 39.71 60.64
N ASN A 26 7.58 40.88 60.12
CA ASN A 26 8.47 41.16 58.97
C ASN A 26 9.80 41.79 59.47
N PRO A 27 10.81 42.07 58.62
CA PRO A 27 11.43 41.26 57.56
C PRO A 27 12.99 41.37 57.63
N HIS A 28 13.68 41.37 56.46
CA HIS A 28 15.06 41.84 56.17
C HIS A 28 16.26 40.86 56.24
N ASP A 29 17.24 41.19 55.38
CA ASP A 29 18.67 40.85 55.30
C ASP A 29 19.18 39.42 54.98
N SER A 30 19.48 39.23 53.68
CA SER A 30 20.83 39.15 53.08
C SER A 30 21.91 38.17 53.60
N ASN A 31 22.67 37.62 52.62
CA ASN A 31 23.87 36.75 52.73
C ASN A 31 23.58 35.29 53.17
N SER A 32 24.42 34.29 52.90
CA SER A 32 25.78 34.29 52.29
C SER A 32 26.00 33.09 51.35
N ASP A 33 27.13 33.14 50.63
CA ASP A 33 27.70 32.06 49.82
C ASP A 33 28.25 30.86 50.64
N ILE A 34 28.90 29.95 49.90
CA ILE A 34 29.89 28.91 50.27
C ILE A 34 29.36 27.47 50.40
N ASP A 35 29.92 26.63 49.53
CA ASP A 35 29.77 25.18 49.42
C ASP A 35 30.27 24.41 50.66
N GLN A 36 29.61 23.28 50.98
CA GLN A 36 30.19 21.91 50.87
C GLN A 36 29.02 20.98 50.46
N ASP A 37 29.13 20.09 49.47
CA ASP A 37 29.79 18.80 49.65
C ASP A 37 30.17 18.07 48.34
N SER A 38 31.42 17.60 48.26
CA SER A 38 31.86 16.32 47.68
C SER A 38 31.28 15.78 46.35
N CYS A 39 31.90 16.17 45.23
CA CYS A 39 32.05 15.28 44.04
C CYS A 39 33.34 14.43 44.20
N PRO A 40 33.38 13.16 43.76
CA PRO A 40 33.80 12.93 42.36
C PRO A 40 33.26 11.65 41.65
N SER A 41 33.32 11.72 40.31
CA SER A 41 33.84 10.67 39.38
C SER A 41 33.24 9.24 39.38
N ASP A 42 32.55 8.96 38.26
CA ASP A 42 32.72 7.79 37.38
C ASP A 42 32.57 6.36 37.92
N CYS A 43 31.51 5.69 37.43
CA CYS A 43 31.40 4.23 37.37
C CYS A 43 30.99 3.84 35.94
N GLU A 44 31.96 3.52 35.08
CA GLU A 44 31.70 2.93 33.77
C GLU A 44 31.05 1.55 33.92
N SER A 45 29.85 1.35 33.36
CA SER A 45 29.25 0.02 33.25
C SER A 45 29.79 -0.69 32.00
N SER A 46 30.76 -1.59 32.22
CA SER A 46 31.52 -2.25 31.16
C SER A 46 30.66 -2.84 30.03
N ILE A 47 30.79 -2.29 28.84
CA ILE A 47 30.38 -2.97 27.60
C ILE A 47 31.29 -4.18 27.40
N SER A 48 30.72 -5.37 27.52
CA SER A 48 31.40 -6.60 27.09
C SER A 48 31.37 -6.67 25.56
N GLU A 49 32.53 -6.76 24.92
CA GLU A 49 32.62 -6.94 23.46
C GLU A 49 32.01 -8.28 23.02
N PRO A 50 31.00 -8.31 22.12
CA PRO A 50 31.02 -9.26 21.04
C PRO A 50 32.11 -8.84 20.03
N GLU A 51 32.75 -9.81 19.39
CA GLU A 51 33.85 -9.58 18.46
C GLU A 51 33.47 -8.68 17.27
N SER A 52 34.49 -8.10 16.62
CA SER A 52 34.35 -7.17 15.49
C SER A 52 33.83 -7.82 14.19
N GLU A 53 32.56 -8.26 14.18
CA GLU A 53 31.78 -8.25 12.94
C GLU A 53 31.61 -6.79 12.51
N GLN A 54 32.42 -6.36 11.54
CA GLN A 54 32.07 -5.23 10.67
C GLN A 54 30.62 -5.42 10.20
N PRO A 55 29.83 -4.34 10.00
CA PRO A 55 28.50 -4.46 9.39
C PRO A 55 28.63 -4.88 7.93
N GLN A 56 28.84 -6.18 7.72
CA GLN A 56 28.75 -6.82 6.42
C GLN A 56 27.37 -6.50 5.87
N PHE A 57 27.33 -6.05 4.62
CA PHE A 57 26.07 -5.77 3.92
C PHE A 57 25.41 -7.10 3.54
N ARG A 58 24.95 -7.85 4.55
CA ARG A 58 24.27 -9.14 4.39
C ARG A 58 23.09 -8.92 3.46
N GLY A 59 23.12 -9.60 2.32
CA GLY A 59 22.07 -9.45 1.31
C GLY A 59 20.71 -9.85 1.87
N PRO A 60 19.60 -9.37 1.27
CA PRO A 60 18.23 -9.63 1.75
C PRO A 60 17.79 -11.11 1.69
N GLU A 61 18.70 -12.06 1.44
CA GLU A 61 18.42 -13.49 1.51
C GLU A 61 18.57 -14.06 2.94
N ASP A 62 19.34 -13.43 3.85
CA ASP A 62 19.51 -13.93 5.24
C ASP A 62 18.30 -13.57 6.14
N ASP A 63 17.56 -12.51 5.84
CA ASP A 63 16.32 -12.13 6.57
C ASP A 63 15.10 -13.00 6.17
N PHE A 64 15.27 -14.02 5.31
CA PHE A 64 14.19 -14.88 4.82
C PHE A 64 14.45 -16.39 4.99
N VAL A 65 13.40 -17.15 5.35
CA VAL A 65 13.40 -18.64 5.32
C VAL A 65 12.61 -19.13 4.12
N THR A 66 13.22 -19.93 3.24
CA THR A 66 12.47 -20.68 2.21
C THR A 66 11.55 -21.70 2.89
N ILE A 67 10.25 -21.60 2.66
CA ILE A 67 9.27 -22.61 3.12
C ILE A 67 9.35 -23.80 2.17
N HIS A 68 9.49 -25.01 2.70
CA HIS A 68 9.61 -26.21 1.88
C HIS A 68 8.27 -26.55 1.21
N LYS A 69 8.34 -26.97 -0.06
CA LYS A 69 7.19 -27.48 -0.80
C LYS A 69 6.66 -28.75 -0.13
N GLY A 70 5.35 -28.85 0.03
CA GLY A 70 4.69 -29.85 0.88
C GLY A 70 4.41 -29.41 2.32
N GLU A 71 4.99 -28.30 2.81
CA GLU A 71 4.52 -27.69 4.06
C GLU A 71 3.10 -27.13 3.88
N MET A 72 2.25 -27.29 4.89
CA MET A 72 0.87 -26.80 4.86
C MET A 72 0.79 -25.30 4.54
N ILE A 73 1.73 -24.50 5.03
CA ILE A 73 1.80 -23.04 4.79
C ILE A 73 2.13 -22.76 3.31
N TYR A 74 3.14 -23.44 2.75
CA TYR A 74 3.48 -23.34 1.33
C TYR A 74 2.27 -23.68 0.46
N GLU A 75 1.68 -24.86 0.67
CA GLU A 75 0.56 -25.34 -0.15
C GLU A 75 -0.69 -24.44 0.01
N THR A 76 -0.95 -23.89 1.20
CA THR A 76 -2.07 -22.96 1.42
C THR A 76 -1.87 -21.65 0.64
N ILE A 77 -0.70 -21.03 0.76
CA ILE A 77 -0.39 -19.76 0.09
C ILE A 77 -0.34 -19.95 -1.43
N ALA A 78 0.34 -21.01 -1.90
CA ALA A 78 0.44 -21.33 -3.32
C ALA A 78 -0.93 -21.64 -3.94
N LYS A 79 -1.71 -22.56 -3.34
CA LYS A 79 -3.07 -22.89 -3.81
C LYS A 79 -3.98 -21.66 -3.82
N LYS A 80 -3.84 -20.76 -2.85
CA LYS A 80 -4.65 -19.53 -2.78
C LYS A 80 -4.33 -18.57 -3.92
N LEU A 81 -3.04 -18.30 -4.17
CA LEU A 81 -2.61 -17.44 -5.27
C LEU A 81 -2.99 -18.04 -6.63
N VAL A 82 -2.74 -19.33 -6.83
CA VAL A 82 -3.07 -20.04 -8.08
C VAL A 82 -4.58 -20.03 -8.36
N SER A 83 -5.41 -20.51 -7.42
CA SER A 83 -6.87 -20.63 -7.66
C SER A 83 -7.55 -19.27 -7.93
N SER A 84 -7.16 -18.20 -7.24
CA SER A 84 -7.68 -16.85 -7.47
C SER A 84 -7.23 -16.21 -8.80
N LEU A 85 -6.19 -16.73 -9.46
CA LEU A 85 -5.68 -16.25 -10.74
C LEU A 85 -6.14 -17.14 -11.92
N SER A 86 -6.17 -18.46 -11.74
CA SER A 86 -6.69 -19.41 -12.74
C SER A 86 -8.18 -19.25 -13.00
N SER A 87 -8.97 -18.93 -11.97
CA SER A 87 -10.38 -18.50 -12.11
C SER A 87 -10.57 -17.19 -12.90
N ARG A 88 -9.47 -16.49 -13.24
CA ARG A 88 -9.42 -15.24 -13.99
C ARG A 88 -8.62 -15.36 -15.29
N GLY A 89 -8.31 -16.59 -15.73
CA GLY A 89 -7.64 -16.86 -17.02
C GLY A 89 -6.13 -16.66 -17.03
N LEU A 90 -5.48 -16.58 -15.86
CA LEU A 90 -4.03 -16.51 -15.72
C LEU A 90 -3.46 -17.85 -15.25
N ASP A 91 -2.27 -18.20 -15.73
CA ASP A 91 -1.58 -19.43 -15.37
C ASP A 91 -0.29 -19.12 -14.57
N PRO A 92 -0.38 -18.99 -13.23
CA PRO A 92 0.76 -18.73 -12.36
C PRO A 92 1.42 -20.04 -11.91
N ARG A 93 2.74 -20.13 -12.10
CA ARG A 93 3.59 -21.15 -11.45
C ARG A 93 4.33 -20.51 -10.30
N VAL A 94 3.99 -20.88 -9.06
CA VAL A 94 4.77 -20.48 -7.88
C VAL A 94 6.09 -21.26 -7.88
N GLU A 95 7.20 -20.54 -7.76
CA GLU A 95 8.56 -21.08 -7.79
C GLU A 95 9.14 -21.20 -6.38
N SER A 96 8.88 -20.21 -5.52
CA SER A 96 9.30 -20.21 -4.12
C SER A 96 8.39 -19.33 -3.25
N ILE A 97 8.31 -19.69 -1.97
CA ILE A 97 7.65 -18.90 -0.93
C ILE A 97 8.67 -18.77 0.20
N HIS A 98 8.95 -17.54 0.62
CA HIS A 98 9.83 -17.25 1.73
C HIS A 98 9.06 -16.56 2.86
N ARG A 99 9.39 -16.88 4.11
CA ARG A 99 8.89 -16.20 5.30
C ARG A 99 9.94 -15.24 5.84
N ASN A 100 9.56 -14.00 6.10
CA ASN A 100 10.42 -13.00 6.72
C ASN A 100 10.72 -13.43 8.18
N ARG A 101 12.01 -13.49 8.53
CA ARG A 101 12.48 -13.75 9.91
C ARG A 101 12.35 -12.54 10.81
N PHE A 102 12.38 -11.34 10.22
CA PHE A 102 12.51 -10.07 10.93
C PHE A 102 13.77 -10.02 11.81
N SER A 103 14.88 -10.64 11.37
CA SER A 103 16.11 -10.82 12.17
C SER A 103 16.84 -9.50 12.43
N SER A 104 16.80 -8.56 11.48
CA SER A 104 17.31 -7.19 11.65
C SER A 104 16.64 -6.45 12.83
N ILE A 105 17.33 -5.47 13.43
CA ILE A 105 16.80 -4.66 14.56
C ILE A 105 15.49 -3.96 14.16
N ASN A 106 15.47 -3.37 12.96
CA ASN A 106 14.28 -2.75 12.37
C ASN A 106 13.16 -3.76 12.11
N GLY A 107 13.49 -5.00 11.75
CA GLY A 107 12.55 -6.11 11.63
C GLY A 107 11.84 -6.40 12.95
N ARG A 108 12.61 -6.69 14.01
CA ARG A 108 12.08 -6.99 15.35
C ARG A 108 11.19 -5.86 15.88
N ALA A 109 11.69 -4.62 15.82
CA ALA A 109 10.93 -3.44 16.24
C ALA A 109 9.61 -3.28 15.47
N ARG A 110 9.56 -3.66 14.17
CA ARG A 110 8.32 -3.63 13.36
C ARG A 110 7.32 -4.71 13.76
N VAL A 111 7.78 -5.92 14.10
CA VAL A 111 6.92 -7.00 14.62
C VAL A 111 6.34 -6.61 15.99
N GLU A 112 7.17 -6.08 16.89
CA GLU A 112 6.74 -5.62 18.21
C GLU A 112 5.72 -4.47 18.10
N SER A 113 6.02 -3.47 17.27
CA SER A 113 5.11 -2.35 16.97
C SER A 113 3.78 -2.84 16.42
N PHE A 114 3.79 -3.71 15.40
CA PHE A 114 2.57 -4.31 14.85
C PHE A 114 1.77 -5.07 15.93
N GLY A 115 2.45 -5.75 16.85
CA GLY A 115 1.83 -6.38 18.02
C GLY A 115 1.17 -5.39 19.00
N VAL A 116 1.82 -4.24 19.26
CA VAL A 116 1.25 -3.16 20.08
C VAL A 116 0.01 -2.56 19.43
N TYR A 117 0.10 -2.18 18.15
CA TYR A 117 -1.04 -1.61 17.41
C TYR A 117 -2.18 -2.62 17.23
N THR A 118 -1.87 -3.92 17.07
CA THR A 118 -2.89 -4.98 17.06
C THR A 118 -3.70 -4.95 18.36
N ARG A 119 -3.05 -4.94 19.53
CA ARG A 119 -3.73 -4.89 20.83
C ARG A 119 -4.51 -3.59 21.04
N ALA A 120 -3.97 -2.45 20.62
CA ALA A 120 -4.64 -1.15 20.74
C ALA A 120 -5.92 -1.07 19.89
N VAL A 121 -5.87 -1.50 18.63
CA VAL A 121 -7.05 -1.59 17.76
C VAL A 121 -8.03 -2.64 18.29
N GLN A 122 -7.55 -3.81 18.75
CA GLN A 122 -8.40 -4.83 19.35
C GLN A 122 -9.22 -4.31 20.54
N THR A 123 -8.59 -3.51 21.41
CA THR A 123 -9.23 -2.92 22.60
C THR A 123 -10.32 -1.91 22.22
N ARG A 124 -10.05 -1.01 21.27
CA ARG A 124 -11.02 -0.01 20.81
C ARG A 124 -12.15 -0.61 19.96
N CYS A 125 -11.87 -1.67 19.20
CA CYS A 125 -12.83 -2.32 18.31
C CYS A 125 -13.54 -3.54 18.95
N GLY A 126 -13.87 -3.45 20.25
CA GLY A 126 -14.75 -4.43 20.92
C GLY A 126 -14.18 -5.84 21.04
N GLY A 127 -12.85 -6.00 21.08
CA GLY A 127 -12.18 -7.29 21.20
C GLY A 127 -11.68 -7.90 19.89
N ASN A 128 -11.88 -7.24 18.73
CA ASN A 128 -11.40 -7.71 17.43
C ASN A 128 -10.63 -6.62 16.66
N ALA A 129 -9.35 -6.86 16.34
CA ALA A 129 -8.53 -5.94 15.55
C ALA A 129 -8.83 -5.94 14.05
N ASN A 130 -9.71 -6.83 13.57
CA ASN A 130 -9.96 -7.09 12.15
C ASN A 130 -8.65 -7.39 11.39
N LEU A 131 -7.91 -8.38 11.90
CA LEU A 131 -6.69 -8.88 11.27
C LEU A 131 -7.03 -9.70 10.02
N THR A 132 -6.38 -9.39 8.91
CA THR A 132 -6.49 -10.16 7.66
C THR A 132 -5.12 -10.36 7.01
N TYR A 133 -5.09 -11.18 5.96
CA TYR A 133 -3.97 -11.23 5.02
C TYR A 133 -4.35 -10.55 3.70
N ALA A 134 -3.43 -9.77 3.15
CA ALA A 134 -3.61 -9.04 1.90
C ALA A 134 -2.37 -9.12 1.02
N TRP A 135 -2.58 -9.11 -0.29
CA TRP A 135 -1.52 -9.09 -1.29
C TRP A 135 -1.04 -7.67 -1.56
N PHE A 136 0.27 -7.47 -1.68
CA PHE A 136 0.88 -6.22 -2.15
C PHE A 136 1.94 -6.55 -3.21
N GLY A 137 1.88 -5.91 -4.38
CA GLY A 137 2.77 -6.20 -5.50
C GLY A 137 3.44 -4.95 -6.05
N ALA A 138 4.76 -5.02 -6.23
CA ALA A 138 5.60 -3.93 -6.70
C ALA A 138 6.78 -4.49 -7.53
N SER A 139 7.79 -3.67 -7.84
CA SER A 139 9.06 -4.18 -8.38
C SER A 139 9.90 -4.85 -7.27
N LYS A 140 10.85 -5.72 -7.65
CA LYS A 140 11.77 -6.38 -6.69
C LYS A 140 12.50 -5.37 -5.79
N ASN A 141 13.10 -4.33 -6.38
CA ASN A 141 13.75 -3.23 -5.65
C ASN A 141 12.80 -2.52 -4.66
N GLU A 142 11.52 -2.34 -4.99
CA GLU A 142 10.56 -1.71 -4.09
C GLU A 142 10.14 -2.65 -2.96
N ILE A 143 10.03 -3.95 -3.22
CA ILE A 143 9.87 -4.98 -2.20
C ILE A 143 11.07 -4.99 -1.24
N ASP A 144 12.30 -4.96 -1.75
CA ASP A 144 13.52 -5.01 -0.94
C ASP A 144 13.60 -3.78 -0.02
N MET A 145 13.36 -2.57 -0.56
CA MET A 145 13.23 -1.36 0.25
C MET A 145 12.13 -1.45 1.33
N ILE A 146 11.01 -2.14 1.05
CA ILE A 146 9.93 -2.36 2.02
C ILE A 146 10.34 -3.35 3.12
N ILE A 147 11.20 -4.32 2.84
CA ILE A 147 11.75 -5.21 3.88
C ILE A 147 12.71 -4.40 4.77
N ASP A 148 13.73 -3.79 4.19
CA ASP A 148 14.80 -3.09 4.93
C ASP A 148 14.28 -1.88 5.74
N TYR A 149 13.55 -0.98 5.08
CA TYR A 149 13.20 0.35 5.59
C TYR A 149 11.70 0.55 5.85
N GLY A 150 10.84 -0.33 5.33
CA GLY A 150 9.38 -0.24 5.44
C GLY A 150 8.71 0.44 4.24
N PHE A 151 7.40 0.58 4.30
CA PHE A 151 6.61 1.26 3.28
C PHE A 151 6.98 2.74 3.21
N GLY A 152 7.46 3.17 2.03
CA GLY A 152 7.62 4.57 1.68
C GLY A 152 6.30 5.21 1.23
N LEU A 153 6.34 6.50 0.89
CA LEU A 153 5.15 7.21 0.40
C LEU A 153 4.62 6.60 -0.90
N PRO A 154 3.30 6.31 -1.02
CA PRO A 154 2.72 5.74 -2.22
C PRO A 154 2.93 6.61 -3.47
N LYS A 155 3.31 5.97 -4.58
CA LYS A 155 3.51 6.63 -5.88
C LYS A 155 2.17 7.12 -6.44
N SER A 156 2.16 8.32 -7.01
CA SER A 156 0.94 9.00 -7.44
C SER A 156 0.22 8.28 -8.60
N GLY A 157 -1.11 8.23 -8.51
CA GLY A 157 -1.97 7.48 -9.46
C GLY A 157 -3.02 6.57 -8.82
N LEU A 158 -3.12 6.57 -7.47
CA LEU A 158 -4.12 5.82 -6.72
C LEU A 158 -5.55 6.27 -7.03
N THR A 159 -6.49 5.33 -7.01
CA THR A 159 -7.91 5.58 -7.31
C THR A 159 -8.79 5.81 -6.09
N HIS A 160 -8.27 5.61 -4.88
CA HIS A 160 -9.04 5.58 -3.63
C HIS A 160 -8.18 6.13 -2.47
N GLY A 161 -8.08 7.45 -2.38
CA GLY A 161 -7.26 8.13 -1.37
C GLY A 161 -5.74 7.90 -1.49
N HIS A 162 -4.99 8.54 -0.61
CA HIS A 162 -3.53 8.41 -0.48
C HIS A 162 -3.20 7.48 0.70
N GLY A 163 -2.76 6.26 0.37
CA GLY A 163 -2.41 5.21 1.31
C GLY A 163 -1.80 4.01 0.59
N VAL A 164 -1.29 3.03 1.32
CA VAL A 164 -0.86 1.77 0.73
C VAL A 164 -2.11 0.98 0.34
N HIS A 165 -2.22 0.62 -0.94
CA HIS A 165 -3.32 -0.19 -1.48
C HIS A 165 -2.90 -1.66 -1.50
N LEU A 166 -3.64 -2.51 -0.81
CA LEU A 166 -3.43 -3.97 -0.80
C LEU A 166 -4.66 -4.68 -1.35
N CYS A 167 -4.47 -5.75 -2.12
CA CYS A 167 -5.58 -6.57 -2.61
C CYS A 167 -6.03 -7.59 -1.56
N SER A 168 -7.33 -7.78 -1.44
CA SER A 168 -7.93 -8.87 -0.67
C SER A 168 -7.35 -10.23 -1.09
N ILE A 169 -7.21 -11.16 -0.15
CA ILE A 169 -6.65 -12.50 -0.38
C ILE A 169 -7.33 -13.26 -1.54
N ASN A 170 -8.61 -12.94 -1.81
CA ASN A 170 -9.42 -13.51 -2.89
C ASN A 170 -9.17 -12.86 -4.27
N HIS A 171 -8.62 -11.64 -4.31
CA HIS A 171 -8.61 -10.73 -5.46
C HIS A 171 -7.20 -10.23 -5.85
N PRO A 172 -6.16 -11.08 -5.96
CA PRO A 172 -4.76 -10.69 -6.18
C PRO A 172 -4.44 -9.98 -7.52
N ILE A 173 -5.41 -9.84 -8.44
CA ILE A 173 -5.16 -9.45 -9.83
C ILE A 173 -4.41 -8.12 -9.94
N GLU A 174 -4.86 -7.07 -9.26
CA GLU A 174 -4.23 -5.74 -9.40
C GLU A 174 -2.81 -5.75 -8.82
N SER A 175 -2.58 -6.39 -7.67
CA SER A 175 -1.24 -6.59 -7.11
C SER A 175 -0.33 -7.40 -8.04
N VAL A 176 -0.85 -8.42 -8.72
CA VAL A 176 -0.05 -9.16 -9.73
C VAL A 176 0.26 -8.27 -10.94
N LEU A 177 -0.65 -7.40 -11.36
CA LEU A 177 -0.46 -6.47 -12.47
C LEU A 177 0.48 -5.29 -12.16
N SER A 178 0.66 -4.91 -10.88
CA SER A 178 1.66 -3.93 -10.46
C SER A 178 3.08 -4.50 -10.32
N THR A 179 3.25 -5.83 -10.37
CA THR A 179 4.60 -6.43 -10.42
C THR A 179 5.27 -6.22 -11.78
N SER A 180 6.59 -6.08 -11.77
CA SER A 180 7.46 -6.28 -12.95
C SER A 180 8.17 -7.63 -12.83
N PRO A 181 8.47 -8.32 -13.95
CA PRO A 181 9.43 -9.41 -13.91
C PRO A 181 10.84 -8.88 -13.56
N ASP A 182 11.63 -9.70 -12.87
CA ASP A 182 13.07 -9.48 -12.67
C ASP A 182 13.88 -9.94 -13.90
N GLU A 183 15.21 -9.90 -13.79
CA GLU A 183 16.15 -10.36 -14.83
C GLU A 183 15.98 -11.84 -15.17
N ASN A 184 15.58 -12.67 -14.19
CA ASN A 184 15.30 -14.09 -14.35
C ASN A 184 13.90 -14.37 -14.91
N GLY A 185 13.04 -13.36 -15.08
CA GLY A 185 11.63 -13.49 -15.50
C GLY A 185 10.66 -13.95 -14.39
N LEU A 186 11.05 -13.83 -13.12
CA LEU A 186 10.23 -14.03 -11.93
C LEU A 186 9.46 -12.76 -11.58
N ARG A 187 8.23 -12.91 -11.11
CA ARG A 187 7.46 -11.85 -10.44
C ARG A 187 7.47 -12.11 -8.94
N HIS A 188 7.47 -11.03 -8.17
CA HIS A 188 7.52 -11.10 -6.70
C HIS A 188 6.33 -10.34 -6.12
N ILE A 189 5.65 -10.94 -5.15
CA ILE A 189 4.48 -10.35 -4.48
C ILE A 189 4.59 -10.62 -2.97
N LEU A 190 4.29 -9.62 -2.16
CA LEU A 190 4.24 -9.72 -0.72
C LEU A 190 2.85 -10.18 -0.27
N LEU A 191 2.83 -11.05 0.73
CA LEU A 191 1.65 -11.40 1.51
C LEU A 191 1.82 -10.79 2.90
N CYS A 192 1.05 -9.75 3.17
CA CYS A 192 1.13 -8.97 4.40
C CYS A 192 0.02 -9.37 5.37
N ARG A 193 0.30 -9.38 6.68
CA ARG A 193 -0.75 -9.19 7.69
C ARG A 193 -1.16 -7.73 7.70
N VAL A 194 -2.45 -7.46 7.84
CA VAL A 194 -3.02 -6.11 7.90
C VAL A 194 -3.97 -5.99 9.07
N ILE A 195 -3.81 -4.92 9.85
CA ILE A 195 -4.79 -4.49 10.87
C ILE A 195 -5.79 -3.55 10.16
N LEU A 196 -7.02 -4.02 9.92
CA LEU A 196 -8.03 -3.18 9.27
C LEU A 196 -8.84 -2.33 10.25
N GLY A 197 -8.99 -2.78 11.50
CA GLY A 197 -9.86 -2.16 12.50
C GLY A 197 -11.30 -1.96 12.00
N LYS A 198 -11.89 -0.80 12.29
CA LYS A 198 -13.18 -0.39 11.71
C LYS A 198 -12.95 0.23 10.33
N THR A 199 -13.61 -0.31 9.30
CA THR A 199 -13.40 0.08 7.90
C THR A 199 -14.45 1.08 7.39
N GLU A 200 -14.02 2.05 6.59
CA GLU A 200 -14.89 2.99 5.84
C GLU A 200 -14.86 2.73 4.34
N VAL A 201 -15.92 3.08 3.60
CA VAL A 201 -15.93 2.99 2.13
C VAL A 201 -15.24 4.21 1.54
N ILE A 202 -14.18 3.98 0.76
CA ILE A 202 -13.50 5.03 0.01
C ILE A 202 -13.98 5.00 -1.43
N CYS A 203 -14.62 6.08 -1.87
CA CYS A 203 -15.13 6.19 -3.24
C CYS A 203 -14.03 6.39 -4.30
N PRO A 204 -14.21 5.90 -5.54
CA PRO A 204 -13.31 6.18 -6.65
C PRO A 204 -13.11 7.69 -6.88
N GLY A 205 -11.85 8.11 -6.93
CA GLY A 205 -11.45 9.52 -7.08
C GLY A 205 -11.26 10.28 -5.77
N SER A 206 -11.55 9.68 -4.60
CA SER A 206 -11.30 10.31 -3.30
C SER A 206 -9.85 10.75 -3.13
N GLN A 207 -9.65 11.94 -2.57
CA GLN A 207 -8.34 12.54 -2.26
C GLN A 207 -7.99 12.47 -0.76
N GLN A 208 -8.70 11.61 -0.02
CA GLN A 208 -8.56 11.41 1.42
C GLN A 208 -7.19 10.79 1.79
N ASN A 209 -6.56 11.30 2.86
CA ASN A 209 -5.18 10.92 3.27
C ASN A 209 -5.11 10.23 4.64
N ASN A 210 -6.21 10.28 5.39
CA ASN A 210 -6.37 9.84 6.78
C ASN A 210 -7.83 9.34 6.94
N PRO A 211 -8.21 8.72 8.07
CA PRO A 211 -9.60 8.36 8.32
C PRO A 211 -10.56 9.56 8.21
N SER A 212 -11.81 9.33 7.81
CA SER A 212 -12.82 10.41 7.74
C SER A 212 -13.33 10.85 9.12
N SER A 213 -13.20 9.99 10.13
CA SER A 213 -13.37 10.29 11.56
C SER A 213 -12.49 9.36 12.40
N GLU A 214 -12.30 9.67 13.69
CA GLU A 214 -11.49 8.85 14.63
C GLU A 214 -12.05 7.43 14.88
N GLU A 215 -13.31 7.19 14.47
CA GLU A 215 -13.91 5.86 14.56
C GLU A 215 -13.28 4.86 13.57
N PHE A 216 -12.70 5.36 12.47
CA PHE A 216 -12.23 4.54 11.35
C PHE A 216 -10.70 4.36 11.33
N ASP A 217 -10.27 3.27 10.70
CA ASP A 217 -8.89 2.80 10.74
C ASP A 217 -8.26 2.55 9.37
N SER A 218 -9.06 2.02 8.44
CA SER A 218 -8.64 1.75 7.06
C SER A 218 -9.81 1.88 6.09
N GLY A 219 -9.51 2.13 4.82
CA GLY A 219 -10.49 2.16 3.75
C GLY A 219 -10.73 0.79 3.10
N VAL A 220 -11.95 0.56 2.62
CA VAL A 220 -12.32 -0.51 1.70
C VAL A 220 -12.93 0.07 0.43
N ASP A 221 -12.85 -0.66 -0.68
CA ASP A 221 -13.60 -0.36 -1.91
C ASP A 221 -15.09 -0.77 -1.84
N ASN A 222 -15.41 -1.77 -1.02
CA ASN A 222 -16.77 -2.24 -0.74
C ASN A 222 -16.83 -2.90 0.65
N ILE A 223 -17.89 -2.70 1.43
CA ILE A 223 -18.05 -3.30 2.77
C ILE A 223 -18.35 -4.80 2.71
N GLU A 224 -19.25 -5.23 1.82
CA GLU A 224 -19.75 -6.61 1.76
C GLU A 224 -18.74 -7.57 1.13
N THR A 225 -18.03 -7.09 0.10
CA THR A 225 -17.09 -7.88 -0.71
C THR A 225 -15.78 -7.12 -0.99
N PRO A 226 -14.99 -6.76 0.04
CA PRO A 226 -13.75 -6.00 -0.16
C PRO A 226 -12.81 -6.68 -1.15
N GLN A 227 -12.42 -5.98 -2.21
CA GLN A 227 -11.37 -6.40 -3.14
C GLN A 227 -10.06 -5.65 -2.85
N LYS A 228 -10.15 -4.48 -2.21
CA LYS A 228 -9.01 -3.61 -1.91
C LYS A 228 -9.10 -3.00 -0.51
N TYR A 229 -7.97 -2.97 0.18
CA TYR A 229 -7.75 -2.30 1.45
C TYR A 229 -6.86 -1.08 1.24
N ILE A 230 -7.18 0.03 1.91
CA ILE A 230 -6.43 1.28 1.88
C ILE A 230 -5.94 1.57 3.30
N VAL A 231 -4.65 1.38 3.54
CA VAL A 231 -4.03 1.75 4.83
C VAL A 231 -3.38 3.13 4.69
N TRP A 232 -3.81 4.07 5.52
CA TRP A 232 -3.35 5.46 5.49
C TRP A 232 -1.84 5.58 5.66
N THR A 233 -1.21 6.60 5.05
CA THR A 233 0.25 6.79 5.11
C THR A 233 0.76 7.00 6.53
N SER A 234 -0.06 7.58 7.40
CA SER A 234 0.16 7.72 8.84
C SER A 234 0.17 6.39 9.62
N ARG A 235 -0.27 5.28 9.01
CA ARG A 235 -0.43 3.96 9.65
C ARG A 235 0.27 2.81 8.92
N MET A 236 0.77 3.01 7.69
CA MET A 236 1.29 1.93 6.84
C MET A 236 2.41 1.08 7.48
N ASN A 237 3.32 1.68 8.25
CA ASN A 237 4.43 0.96 8.89
C ASN A 237 4.08 0.34 10.26
N THR A 238 2.86 0.54 10.75
CA THR A 238 2.39 -0.02 12.03
C THR A 238 1.20 -0.97 11.86
N HIS A 239 0.43 -0.82 10.77
CA HIS A 239 -0.75 -1.62 10.46
C HIS A 239 -0.53 -2.63 9.31
N ILE A 240 0.67 -2.68 8.70
CA ILE A 240 1.03 -3.67 7.68
C ILE A 240 2.34 -4.37 8.09
N LEU A 241 2.35 -5.70 8.09
CA LEU A 241 3.53 -6.53 8.34
C LEU A 241 3.78 -7.50 7.16
N PRO A 242 4.82 -7.26 6.33
CA PRO A 242 5.18 -8.17 5.23
C PRO A 242 5.75 -9.49 5.74
N GLU A 243 4.91 -10.52 5.89
CA GLU A 243 5.32 -11.80 6.47
C GLU A 243 5.86 -12.79 5.43
N PHE A 244 5.32 -12.81 4.22
CA PHE A 244 5.79 -13.73 3.17
C PHE A 244 6.09 -13.03 1.85
N LEU A 245 7.14 -13.50 1.18
CA LEU A 245 7.53 -13.14 -0.17
C LEU A 245 7.27 -14.34 -1.10
N VAL A 246 6.35 -14.18 -2.04
CA VAL A 246 6.00 -15.22 -3.02
C VAL A 246 6.61 -14.85 -4.37
N SER A 247 7.44 -15.75 -4.90
CA SER A 247 8.06 -15.64 -6.22
C SER A 247 7.38 -16.59 -7.19
N PHE A 248 6.93 -16.08 -8.34
CA PHE A 248 6.11 -16.83 -9.29
C PHE A 248 6.35 -16.38 -10.73
N ARG A 249 6.13 -17.29 -11.68
CA ARG A 249 6.07 -16.95 -13.11
C ARG A 249 4.62 -16.91 -13.54
N THR A 250 4.25 -15.93 -14.35
CA THR A 250 2.96 -15.93 -15.07
C THR A 250 3.21 -16.40 -16.49
N LEU A 251 2.78 -17.61 -16.84
CA LEU A 251 2.65 -17.96 -18.24
C LEU A 251 1.55 -17.07 -18.83
N SER A 252 1.90 -16.23 -19.81
CA SER A 252 0.91 -15.48 -20.59
C SER A 252 0.19 -16.45 -21.51
N SER A 253 -0.72 -17.24 -20.94
CA SER A 253 -1.59 -18.14 -21.68
C SER A 253 -2.17 -17.43 -22.90
N ASN A 254 -1.93 -18.00 -24.09
CA ASN A 254 -2.58 -17.56 -25.33
C ASN A 254 -4.02 -18.13 -25.42
N SER A 255 -4.67 -18.38 -24.28
CA SER A 255 -6.08 -18.71 -24.19
C SER A 255 -6.93 -17.55 -24.67
N ARG A 256 -7.53 -17.78 -25.85
CA ARG A 256 -8.67 -17.04 -26.40
C ARG A 256 -9.75 -16.83 -25.32
N GLY A 257 -9.84 -15.63 -24.76
CA GLY A 257 -10.85 -15.29 -23.75
C GLY A 257 -10.48 -14.07 -22.91
N SER A 258 -11.16 -12.95 -23.14
CA SER A 258 -11.15 -11.75 -22.27
C SER A 258 -9.80 -11.21 -21.76
N ARG A 259 -8.82 -11.01 -22.64
CA ARG A 259 -8.13 -9.71 -22.60
C ARG A 259 -9.02 -8.69 -23.30
N PRO A 260 -9.38 -7.55 -22.70
CA PRO A 260 -9.69 -6.34 -23.45
C PRO A 260 -8.41 -5.76 -24.07
N ASN A 261 -7.72 -6.59 -24.88
CA ASN A 261 -6.77 -6.16 -25.89
C ASN A 261 -7.55 -5.43 -26.99
N SER A 262 -8.08 -4.25 -26.64
CA SER A 262 -7.79 -3.09 -27.48
C SER A 262 -6.27 -3.08 -27.63
N ASN A 263 -5.77 -3.64 -28.74
CA ASN A 263 -4.36 -3.62 -29.10
C ASN A 263 -4.06 -2.18 -29.51
N ARG A 264 -4.05 -1.29 -28.52
CA ARG A 264 -3.91 0.15 -28.67
C ARG A 264 -2.57 0.36 -29.33
N MET A 265 -2.64 0.75 -30.60
CA MET A 265 -1.51 0.83 -31.49
C MET A 265 -0.32 1.52 -30.78
N PRO A 266 0.92 1.02 -30.93
CA PRO A 266 2.09 1.64 -30.32
C PRO A 266 2.09 3.15 -30.52
N PHE A 267 2.57 3.92 -29.54
CA PHE A 267 2.48 5.38 -29.59
C PHE A 267 3.07 5.99 -30.90
N PRO A 268 4.17 5.46 -31.48
CA PRO A 268 4.62 5.86 -32.83
C PRO A 268 3.60 5.60 -33.95
N THR A 269 2.84 4.50 -33.88
CA THR A 269 1.74 4.21 -34.81
C THR A 269 0.58 5.20 -34.63
N LEU A 270 0.26 5.58 -33.39
CA LEU A 270 -0.75 6.61 -33.12
C LEU A 270 -0.35 7.96 -33.72
N ILE A 271 0.92 8.36 -33.56
CA ILE A 271 1.49 9.56 -34.19
C ILE A 271 1.37 9.48 -35.73
N ASN A 272 1.72 8.35 -36.32
CA ASN A 272 1.59 8.14 -37.77
C ASN A 272 0.15 8.13 -38.30
N VAL A 273 -0.85 7.82 -37.46
CA VAL A 273 -2.27 8.00 -37.81
C VAL A 273 -2.73 9.45 -37.61
N LEU A 274 -2.30 10.11 -36.53
CA LEU A 274 -2.61 11.53 -36.27
C LEU A 274 -2.09 12.48 -37.36
N ARG A 275 -0.98 12.13 -38.03
CA ARG A 275 -0.48 12.79 -39.25
C ARG A 275 -1.48 12.92 -40.41
N LYS A 276 -2.62 12.22 -40.36
CA LYS A 276 -3.69 12.30 -41.36
C LYS A 276 -4.87 13.19 -40.94
N TYR A 277 -4.80 13.78 -39.74
CA TYR A 277 -5.91 14.49 -39.10
C TYR A 277 -5.50 15.77 -38.35
N LEU A 278 -4.21 15.97 -38.09
CA LEU A 278 -3.64 17.15 -37.43
C LEU A 278 -2.60 17.83 -38.34
N PRO A 279 -2.41 19.16 -38.22
CA PRO A 279 -1.32 19.87 -38.90
C PRO A 279 0.06 19.45 -38.35
N LEU A 280 1.11 19.71 -39.12
CA LEU A 280 2.44 19.13 -38.90
C LEU A 280 3.14 19.63 -37.62
N ASP A 281 2.89 20.88 -37.23
CA ASP A 281 3.32 21.50 -35.99
C ASP A 281 2.75 20.76 -34.76
N ALA A 282 1.44 20.49 -34.75
CA ALA A 282 0.76 19.76 -33.69
C ALA A 282 1.27 18.30 -33.58
N VAL A 283 1.53 17.65 -34.72
CA VAL A 283 2.16 16.31 -34.75
C VAL A 283 3.58 16.35 -34.16
N ASP A 284 4.38 17.34 -34.54
CA ASP A 284 5.77 17.41 -34.12
C ASP A 284 5.91 17.77 -32.64
N LEU A 285 4.99 18.56 -32.08
CA LEU A 285 4.85 18.76 -30.63
C LEU A 285 4.52 17.45 -29.89
N ILE A 286 3.59 16.64 -30.43
CA ILE A 286 3.30 15.30 -29.90
C ILE A 286 4.55 14.39 -30.00
N ARG A 287 5.33 14.48 -31.09
CA ARG A 287 6.59 13.72 -31.28
C ARG A 287 7.66 14.13 -30.26
N ILE A 288 7.74 15.42 -29.93
CA ILE A 288 8.62 15.94 -28.87
C ILE A 288 8.22 15.35 -27.52
N HIS A 289 6.94 15.44 -27.12
CA HIS A 289 6.49 14.87 -25.83
C HIS A 289 6.69 13.35 -25.75
N HIS A 290 6.50 12.61 -26.84
CA HIS A 290 6.80 11.17 -26.88
C HIS A 290 8.30 10.88 -26.71
N ARG A 291 9.19 11.74 -27.23
CA ARG A 291 10.64 11.67 -26.95
C ARG A 291 10.94 11.99 -25.49
N ASP A 292 10.32 13.02 -24.93
CA ASP A 292 10.50 13.41 -23.52
C ASP A 292 10.08 12.27 -22.57
N PHE A 293 8.99 11.57 -22.90
CA PHE A 293 8.55 10.36 -22.18
C PHE A 293 9.55 9.20 -22.31
N ARG A 294 10.06 8.89 -23.51
CA ARG A 294 11.11 7.86 -23.67
C ARG A 294 12.40 8.21 -22.93
N ASN A 295 12.70 9.49 -22.78
CA ASN A 295 13.84 10.01 -22.03
C ASN A 295 13.50 10.24 -20.53
N GLN A 296 12.39 9.68 -20.04
CA GLN A 296 11.91 9.74 -18.64
C GLN A 296 11.66 11.15 -18.06
N LYS A 297 11.66 12.21 -18.91
CA LYS A 297 11.47 13.60 -18.49
C LYS A 297 10.02 13.96 -18.15
N ILE A 298 9.05 13.16 -18.62
CA ILE A 298 7.63 13.30 -18.26
C ILE A 298 7.02 11.92 -17.99
N THR A 299 6.01 11.86 -17.12
CA THR A 299 5.31 10.61 -16.83
C THR A 299 4.39 10.19 -17.99
N ARG A 300 3.99 8.92 -18.01
CA ARG A 300 2.99 8.41 -18.96
C ARG A 300 1.64 9.14 -18.84
N ALA A 301 1.25 9.57 -17.64
CA ALA A 301 0.04 10.35 -17.42
C ALA A 301 0.15 11.75 -18.05
N GLU A 302 1.29 12.42 -17.88
CA GLU A 302 1.55 13.74 -18.45
C GLU A 302 1.64 13.71 -19.99
N LEU A 303 2.26 12.67 -20.57
CA LEU A 303 2.22 12.44 -22.02
C LEU A 303 0.77 12.33 -22.52
N VAL A 304 -0.06 11.51 -21.86
CA VAL A 304 -1.47 11.34 -22.25
C VAL A 304 -2.26 12.65 -22.09
N ARG A 305 -2.03 13.43 -21.02
CA ARG A 305 -2.67 14.73 -20.81
C ARG A 305 -2.34 15.71 -21.94
N ARG A 306 -1.06 15.85 -22.30
CA ARG A 306 -0.62 16.73 -23.39
C ARG A 306 -1.18 16.30 -24.74
N VAL A 307 -1.17 15.00 -25.05
CA VAL A 307 -1.70 14.51 -26.35
C VAL A 307 -3.22 14.61 -26.44
N ARG A 308 -3.97 14.46 -25.33
CA ARG A 308 -5.40 14.81 -25.30
C ARG A 308 -5.65 16.28 -25.56
N HIS A 309 -4.85 17.17 -24.98
CA HIS A 309 -4.99 18.62 -25.19
C HIS A 309 -4.70 19.03 -26.64
N ILE A 310 -3.67 18.45 -27.27
CA ILE A 310 -3.30 18.76 -28.67
C ILE A 310 -4.24 18.12 -29.70
N ALA A 311 -4.62 16.84 -29.51
CA ALA A 311 -5.40 16.10 -30.50
C ALA A 311 -6.93 16.15 -30.28
N GLY A 312 -7.38 16.40 -29.04
CA GLY A 312 -8.78 16.34 -28.63
C GLY A 312 -9.31 14.91 -28.47
N ASP A 313 -9.95 14.60 -27.33
CA ASP A 313 -10.49 13.26 -27.07
C ASP A 313 -11.51 12.79 -28.13
N LYS A 314 -12.28 13.70 -28.74
CA LYS A 314 -13.22 13.38 -29.86
C LYS A 314 -12.49 12.74 -31.05
N LEU A 315 -11.30 13.23 -31.42
CA LEU A 315 -10.49 12.68 -32.50
C LEU A 315 -9.81 11.38 -32.09
N LEU A 316 -9.24 11.33 -30.88
CA LEU A 316 -8.59 10.13 -30.35
C LEU A 316 -9.56 8.94 -30.27
N ILE A 317 -10.78 9.16 -29.77
CA ILE A 317 -11.86 8.15 -29.75
C ILE A 317 -12.24 7.72 -31.17
N LYS A 318 -12.35 8.65 -32.14
CA LYS A 318 -12.64 8.33 -33.54
C LYS A 318 -11.54 7.46 -34.19
N ILE A 319 -10.27 7.74 -33.88
CA ILE A 319 -9.11 6.96 -34.35
C ILE A 319 -9.09 5.56 -33.71
N MET A 320 -9.26 5.46 -32.39
CA MET A 320 -9.30 4.18 -31.67
C MET A 320 -10.41 3.27 -32.22
N LYS A 321 -11.66 3.78 -32.31
CA LYS A 321 -12.81 3.07 -32.90
C LYS A 321 -12.64 2.76 -34.40
N SER A 322 -11.66 3.36 -35.09
CA SER A 322 -11.35 3.04 -36.49
C SER A 322 -10.37 1.87 -36.58
N CYS A 323 -9.30 1.87 -35.79
CA CYS A 323 -8.34 0.78 -35.73
C CYS A 323 -8.93 -0.50 -35.12
N GLU A 324 -9.79 -0.38 -34.10
CA GLU A 324 -10.52 -1.52 -33.50
C GLU A 324 -11.44 -2.24 -34.49
N ARG A 325 -11.94 -1.54 -35.53
CA ARG A 325 -12.69 -2.17 -36.63
C ARG A 325 -11.77 -2.82 -37.66
N LYS A 326 -10.65 -2.17 -38.02
CA LYS A 326 -9.65 -2.74 -38.94
C LYS A 326 -8.95 -4.01 -38.42
N MET A 327 -8.98 -4.24 -37.11
CA MET A 327 -8.47 -5.47 -36.48
C MET A 327 -9.52 -6.60 -36.35
N LYS A 328 -10.76 -6.40 -36.83
CA LYS A 328 -11.84 -7.40 -36.75
C LYS A 328 -12.25 -8.00 -38.09
N THR A 329 -11.70 -7.53 -39.21
CA THR A 329 -11.92 -8.13 -40.53
C THR A 329 -10.90 -9.23 -40.79
N PRO A 330 -11.31 -10.50 -41.07
CA PRO A 330 -10.40 -11.50 -41.63
C PRO A 330 -9.89 -11.07 -43.01
N LEU A 331 -8.67 -11.47 -43.37
CA LEU A 331 -8.20 -11.34 -44.76
C LEU A 331 -8.87 -12.42 -45.60
N SER A 332 -9.83 -12.04 -46.45
CA SER A 332 -10.22 -12.84 -47.60
C SER A 332 -9.16 -12.68 -48.70
N SER A 333 -8.20 -13.61 -48.75
CA SER A 333 -7.18 -13.65 -49.80
C SER A 333 -7.78 -14.13 -51.12
N SER A 334 -8.26 -13.21 -51.94
CA SER A 334 -8.72 -13.50 -53.31
C SER A 334 -7.53 -13.79 -54.23
N SER A 335 -7.10 -15.04 -54.27
CA SER A 335 -6.09 -15.51 -55.23
C SER A 335 -6.70 -15.68 -56.63
N THR A 336 -6.68 -14.61 -57.43
CA THR A 336 -6.94 -14.71 -58.88
C THR A 336 -5.70 -15.17 -59.62
N SER A 337 -5.58 -16.48 -59.81
CA SER A 337 -4.72 -17.06 -60.85
C SER A 337 -5.21 -16.62 -62.23
N LEU A 338 -4.32 -16.08 -63.07
CA LEU A 338 -4.60 -15.85 -64.47
C LEU A 338 -3.45 -16.42 -65.31
N CYS A 339 -3.74 -17.43 -66.13
CA CYS A 339 -2.75 -18.08 -66.98
C CYS A 339 -2.43 -17.21 -68.21
N LYS A 340 -1.18 -17.28 -68.66
CA LYS A 340 -0.76 -17.19 -70.06
C LYS A 340 0.38 -18.17 -70.29
#